data_AF-A0A834CLU6-F1
#
_entry.id   AF-A0A834CLU6-F1
#
_cell.length_a   1.000
_cell.length_b   1.000
_cell.length_c   1.000
_cell.angle_alpha   90.00
_cell.angle_beta   90.00
_cell.angle_gamma   90.00
#
_symmetry.space_group_name_H-M   'P 1'
#
loop_
_entity.id
_entity.type
_entity.pdbx_description
1 polymer ?
#
loop_
_entity_poly.entity_id
_entity_poly.type
_entity_poly.pdbx_seq_one_letter_code
_entity_poly.pdbx_strand_id
1 'polypeptide(L)'
;MAAQLVVALLALVSLGAASELDCKELVKPLVLDSHSPIYGKWVLHVGMWDEPDLKSDLGTVKSSWVELYPSSHAEVINVYWADRLNEDKCLQGLATATISGITTHATFVINGHTSYHDGKYYETCEACLLSEDTTLLPDGKSKGRYLFLYTRNGTLESAELEKFKKQAECLKFSPEYHFVSTDLCPDDRETNTTAAATENDQSEA
;
A
#
# COMPACT_ATOMS: atom_id res chain seq x y z
N MET A 1 4.28 -49.87 -6.57
CA MET A 1 5.28 -49.00 -5.94
C MET A 1 5.78 -47.92 -6.91
N ALA A 2 6.53 -48.25 -7.97
CA ALA A 2 7.07 -47.24 -8.91
C ALA A 2 6.01 -46.44 -9.70
N ALA A 3 4.97 -47.10 -10.23
CA ALA A 3 3.92 -46.42 -10.99
C ALA A 3 3.08 -45.43 -10.16
N GLN A 4 2.82 -45.75 -8.89
CA GLN A 4 2.12 -44.85 -7.96
C GLN A 4 2.95 -43.63 -7.58
N LEU A 5 4.27 -43.80 -7.43
CA LEU A 5 5.22 -42.69 -7.23
C LEU A 5 5.25 -41.76 -8.44
N VAL A 6 5.27 -42.30 -9.67
CA VAL A 6 5.25 -41.50 -10.90
C VAL A 6 3.94 -40.72 -11.04
N VAL A 7 2.79 -41.33 -10.75
CA VAL A 7 1.49 -40.64 -10.78
C VAL A 7 1.41 -39.53 -9.73
N ALA A 8 1.90 -39.78 -8.50
CA ALA A 8 1.95 -38.77 -7.45
C ALA A 8 2.85 -37.59 -7.82
N LEU A 9 4.03 -37.86 -8.40
CA LEU A 9 4.95 -36.84 -8.91
C LEU A 9 4.31 -35.98 -10.02
N LEU A 10 3.64 -36.61 -10.99
CA LEU A 10 2.94 -35.90 -12.07
C LEU A 10 1.78 -35.04 -11.55
N ALA A 11 1.03 -35.53 -10.55
CA ALA A 11 -0.03 -34.76 -9.89
C ALA A 11 0.52 -33.53 -9.15
N LEU A 12 1.65 -33.68 -8.45
CA LEU A 12 2.31 -32.56 -7.76
C LEU A 12 2.86 -31.52 -8.74
N VAL A 13 3.48 -31.96 -9.84
CA VAL A 13 4.01 -31.06 -10.88
C VAL A 13 2.88 -30.31 -11.60
N SER A 14 1.78 -30.99 -11.90
CA SER A 14 0.61 -30.34 -12.53
C SER A 14 -0.09 -29.35 -11.61
N LEU A 15 -0.22 -29.64 -10.31
CA LEU A 15 -0.73 -28.68 -9.33
C LEU A 15 0.16 -27.45 -9.18
N GLY A 16 1.49 -27.63 -9.16
CA GLY A 16 2.45 -26.53 -9.08
C GLY A 16 2.44 -25.64 -10.33
N ALA A 17 2.36 -26.23 -11.53
CA ALA A 17 2.26 -25.47 -12.77
C ALA A 17 0.94 -24.68 -12.87
N ALA A 18 -0.17 -25.27 -12.40
CA ALA A 18 -1.46 -24.59 -12.36
C ALA A 18 -1.48 -23.41 -11.37
N SER A 19 -0.85 -23.56 -10.19
CA SER A 19 -0.78 -22.48 -9.20
C SER A 19 0.14 -21.34 -9.64
N GLU A 20 1.23 -21.63 -10.34
CA GLU A 20 2.10 -20.60 -10.93
C GLU A 20 1.37 -19.76 -11.99
N LEU A 21 0.56 -20.42 -12.83
CA LEU A 21 -0.27 -19.74 -13.82
C LEU A 21 -1.34 -18.86 -13.17
N ASP A 22 -1.99 -19.33 -12.10
CA ASP A 22 -2.99 -18.57 -11.33
C ASP A 22 -2.35 -17.35 -10.63
N CYS A 23 -1.15 -17.53 -10.05
CA CYS A 23 -0.44 -16.43 -9.42
C CYS A 23 0.01 -15.35 -10.41
N LYS A 24 0.46 -15.71 -11.61
CA LYS A 24 0.87 -14.73 -12.61
C LYS A 24 -0.27 -13.77 -12.98
N GLU A 25 -1.49 -14.28 -13.08
CA GLU A 25 -2.69 -13.47 -13.33
C GLU A 25 -3.12 -12.70 -12.08
N LEU A 26 -3.07 -13.32 -10.90
CA LEU A 26 -3.48 -12.68 -9.64
C LEU A 26 -2.57 -11.51 -9.22
N VAL A 27 -1.27 -11.58 -9.50
CA VAL A 27 -0.30 -10.53 -9.12
C VAL A 27 0.20 -9.76 -10.34
N LYS A 28 -0.69 -9.51 -11.30
CA LYS A 28 -0.40 -8.71 -12.48
C LYS A 28 -0.09 -7.24 -12.08
N PRO A 29 1.13 -6.73 -12.37
CA PRO A 29 1.48 -5.36 -12.02
C PRO A 29 0.68 -4.34 -12.81
N LEU A 30 0.39 -3.19 -12.20
CA LEU A 30 -0.19 -2.03 -12.87
C LEU A 30 0.87 -1.28 -13.67
N VAL A 31 0.44 -0.69 -14.79
CA VAL A 31 1.22 0.33 -15.51
C VAL A 31 1.04 1.66 -14.79
N LEU A 32 2.14 2.35 -14.54
CA LEU A 32 2.18 3.63 -13.83
C LEU A 32 2.37 4.76 -14.84
N ASP A 33 1.31 5.53 -15.07
CA ASP A 33 1.28 6.72 -15.91
C ASP A 33 0.23 7.71 -15.37
N SER A 34 0.05 8.86 -16.04
CA SER A 34 -0.88 9.92 -15.63
C SER A 34 -2.37 9.53 -15.64
N HIS A 35 -2.73 8.36 -16.16
CA HIS A 35 -4.08 7.79 -16.17
C HIS A 35 -4.22 6.55 -15.29
N SER A 36 -3.17 6.21 -14.53
CA SER A 36 -3.15 5.02 -13.68
C SER A 36 -4.31 5.04 -12.67
N PRO A 37 -4.98 3.89 -12.44
CA PRO A 37 -6.12 3.81 -11.52
C PRO A 37 -5.72 4.03 -10.05
N ILE A 38 -4.42 4.14 -9.76
CA ILE A 38 -3.90 4.39 -8.41
C ILE A 38 -4.24 5.79 -7.89
N TYR A 39 -4.63 6.73 -8.75
CA TYR A 39 -4.85 8.12 -8.31
C TYR A 39 -6.14 8.32 -7.48
N GLY A 40 -6.09 9.36 -6.66
CA GLY A 40 -7.11 9.75 -5.71
C GLY A 40 -6.82 9.27 -4.29
N LYS A 41 -7.81 9.46 -3.42
CA LYS A 41 -7.76 9.10 -2.00
C LYS A 41 -8.07 7.63 -1.77
N TRP A 42 -7.36 7.04 -0.82
CA TRP A 42 -7.39 5.63 -0.46
C TRP A 42 -7.24 5.46 1.06
N VAL A 43 -8.09 4.64 1.65
CA VAL A 43 -8.14 4.34 3.09
C VAL A 43 -7.61 2.94 3.31
N LEU A 44 -6.60 2.80 4.17
CA LEU A 44 -6.02 1.49 4.49
C LEU A 44 -7.09 0.61 5.13
N HIS A 45 -7.23 -0.62 4.64
CA HIS A 45 -8.15 -1.60 5.21
C HIS A 45 -7.38 -2.69 5.96
N VAL A 46 -6.33 -3.22 5.34
CA VAL A 46 -5.49 -4.26 5.93
C VAL A 46 -4.04 -4.14 5.44
N GLY A 47 -3.10 -4.39 6.34
CA GLY A 47 -1.68 -4.53 6.03
C GLY A 47 -1.10 -5.86 6.48
N MET A 48 -0.01 -6.27 5.84
CA MET A 48 0.78 -7.46 6.15
C MET A 48 2.27 -7.14 6.03
N TRP A 49 3.13 -7.97 6.59
CA TRP A 49 4.59 -7.84 6.56
C TRP A 49 5.23 -9.20 6.28
N ASP A 50 6.47 -9.20 5.77
CA ASP A 50 7.26 -10.42 5.61
C ASP A 50 8.39 -10.59 6.63
N GLU A 51 8.87 -9.49 7.23
CA GLU A 51 9.91 -9.50 8.26
C GLU A 51 9.35 -9.17 9.66
N PRO A 52 9.74 -9.90 10.73
CA PRO A 52 9.19 -9.71 12.07
C PRO A 52 9.33 -8.29 12.64
N ASP A 53 10.43 -7.59 12.34
CA ASP A 53 10.69 -6.24 12.85
C ASP A 53 9.70 -5.20 12.27
N LEU A 54 9.09 -5.48 11.11
CA LEU A 54 8.07 -4.62 10.51
C LEU A 54 6.70 -4.78 11.19
N LYS A 55 6.46 -5.89 11.87
CA LYS A 55 5.21 -6.13 12.62
C LYS A 55 4.98 -5.07 13.69
N SER A 56 6.02 -4.71 14.44
CA SER A 56 5.89 -3.73 15.51
C SER A 56 5.56 -2.35 14.98
N ASP A 57 6.16 -1.96 13.86
CA ASP A 57 5.96 -0.66 13.23
C ASP A 57 4.50 -0.54 12.77
N LEU A 58 4.00 -1.50 11.98
CA LEU A 58 2.60 -1.51 11.51
C LEU A 58 1.59 -1.64 12.66
N GLY A 59 1.92 -2.39 13.71
CA GLY A 59 1.07 -2.55 14.89
C GLY A 59 0.78 -1.25 15.65
N THR A 60 1.54 -0.17 15.38
CA THR A 60 1.27 1.15 15.96
C THR A 60 0.21 1.96 15.23
N VAL A 61 -0.15 1.56 14.00
CA VAL A 61 -1.07 2.29 13.13
C VAL A 61 -2.52 1.89 13.45
N LYS A 62 -3.31 2.84 13.93
CA LYS A 62 -4.75 2.67 14.19
C LYS A 62 -5.59 2.85 12.92
N SER A 63 -5.24 3.82 12.08
CA SER A 63 -5.88 4.09 10.79
C SER A 63 -4.90 4.84 9.89
N SER A 64 -5.08 4.75 8.58
CA SER A 64 -4.22 5.42 7.60
C SER A 64 -5.01 5.73 6.34
N TRP A 65 -4.68 6.85 5.70
CA TRP A 65 -5.09 7.12 4.34
C TRP A 65 -3.99 7.81 3.55
N VAL A 66 -4.00 7.58 2.24
CA VAL A 66 -3.10 8.19 1.29
C VAL A 66 -3.89 8.83 0.16
N GLU A 67 -3.36 9.88 -0.43
CA GLU A 67 -3.84 10.42 -1.69
C GLU A 67 -2.67 10.50 -2.67
N LEU A 68 -2.84 9.81 -3.80
CA LEU A 68 -1.90 9.79 -4.90
C LEU A 68 -2.43 10.72 -5.98
N TYR A 69 -1.60 11.63 -6.49
CA TYR A 69 -2.01 12.51 -7.58
C TYR A 69 -0.86 12.80 -8.54
N PRO A 70 -1.16 12.99 -9.85
CA PRO A 70 -0.12 13.22 -10.85
C PRO A 70 0.61 14.53 -10.57
N SER A 71 1.90 14.57 -10.91
CA SER A 71 2.66 15.82 -10.97
C SER A 71 2.68 16.41 -12.38
N SER A 72 3.38 17.53 -12.57
CA SER A 72 3.66 18.08 -13.90
C SER A 72 4.64 17.23 -14.73
N HIS A 73 5.35 16.29 -14.10
CA HIS A 73 6.26 15.35 -14.75
C HIS A 73 5.64 13.96 -14.72
N ALA A 74 5.52 13.32 -15.90
CA ALA A 74 4.82 12.04 -16.04
C ALA A 74 5.43 10.89 -15.20
N GLU A 75 6.72 10.98 -14.89
CA GLU A 75 7.46 9.99 -14.09
C GLU A 75 7.43 10.29 -12.59
N VAL A 76 6.62 11.24 -12.15
CA VAL A 76 6.58 11.70 -10.76
C VAL A 76 5.15 11.73 -10.25
N ILE A 77 4.92 11.02 -9.14
CA ILE A 77 3.68 10.96 -8.38
C ILE A 77 3.86 11.77 -7.11
N ASN A 78 2.88 12.62 -6.80
CA ASN A 78 2.80 13.24 -5.49
C ASN A 78 1.98 12.34 -4.56
N VAL A 79 2.42 12.29 -3.30
CA VAL A 79 1.78 11.50 -2.25
C VAL A 79 1.47 12.44 -1.09
N TYR A 80 0.21 12.50 -0.69
CA TYR A 80 -0.15 12.96 0.65
C TYR A 80 -0.50 11.74 1.48
N TRP A 81 0.00 11.66 2.71
CA TRP A 81 -0.23 10.55 3.62
C TRP A 81 -0.64 11.08 4.98
N ALA A 82 -1.52 10.33 5.67
CA ALA A 82 -1.96 10.65 7.01
C ALA A 82 -2.24 9.37 7.79
N ASP A 83 -1.48 9.20 8.88
CA ASP A 83 -1.53 8.04 9.76
C ASP A 83 -1.97 8.46 11.15
N ARG A 84 -2.98 7.76 11.68
CA ARG A 84 -3.31 7.82 13.10
C ARG A 84 -2.56 6.72 13.82
N LEU A 85 -1.71 7.10 14.75
CA LEU A 85 -0.98 6.17 15.60
C LEU A 85 -1.74 5.88 16.90
N ASN A 86 -1.18 4.97 17.68
CA ASN A 86 -1.53 4.80 19.08
C ASN A 86 -1.48 6.14 19.84
N GLU A 87 -2.25 6.24 20.93
CA GLU A 87 -2.46 7.49 21.69
C GLU A 87 -3.15 8.61 20.89
N ASP A 88 -3.78 8.27 19.76
CA ASP A 88 -4.58 9.17 18.91
C ASP A 88 -3.78 10.34 18.32
N LYS A 89 -2.48 10.14 18.14
CA LYS A 89 -1.60 11.08 17.45
C LYS A 89 -1.75 10.94 15.93
N CYS A 90 -2.04 12.05 15.25
CA CYS A 90 -1.99 12.13 13.79
C CYS A 90 -0.61 12.56 13.31
N LEU A 91 -0.05 11.82 12.35
CA LEU A 91 1.12 12.17 11.57
C LEU A 91 0.72 12.27 10.12
N GLN A 92 1.17 13.31 9.43
CA GLN A 92 0.85 13.50 8.02
C GLN A 92 1.88 14.36 7.33
N GLY A 93 1.93 14.24 6.01
CA GLY A 93 2.91 14.94 5.23
C GLY A 93 2.76 14.73 3.74
N LEU A 94 3.70 15.35 3.04
CA LEU A 94 3.87 15.20 1.60
C LEU A 94 5.11 14.35 1.34
N ALA A 95 5.02 13.54 0.30
CA ALA A 95 6.14 12.83 -0.29
C ALA A 95 6.02 12.87 -1.81
N THR A 96 7.12 12.53 -2.47
CA THR A 96 7.17 12.38 -3.91
C THR A 96 7.73 11.01 -4.22
N ALA A 97 7.12 10.36 -5.21
CA ALA A 97 7.55 9.08 -5.74
C ALA A 97 7.98 9.25 -7.21
N THR A 98 9.17 8.81 -7.57
CA THR A 98 9.60 8.72 -8.98
C THR A 98 9.31 7.33 -9.53
N ILE A 99 8.97 7.23 -10.81
CA ILE A 99 8.61 5.98 -11.47
C ILE A 99 9.82 5.44 -12.25
N SER A 100 10.13 4.17 -12.06
CA SER A 100 11.11 3.40 -12.85
C SER A 100 10.48 2.07 -13.27
N GLY A 101 9.96 2.04 -14.50
CA GLY A 101 9.19 0.89 -15.00
C GLY A 101 7.89 0.71 -14.20
N ILE A 102 7.80 -0.39 -13.45
CA ILE A 102 6.65 -0.70 -12.58
C ILE A 102 6.88 -0.37 -11.11
N THR A 103 8.06 0.16 -10.77
CA THR A 103 8.47 0.46 -9.41
C THR A 103 8.38 1.96 -9.17
N THR A 104 7.88 2.36 -8.00
CA THR A 104 7.99 3.73 -7.50
C THR A 104 9.08 3.85 -6.45
N HIS A 105 9.90 4.89 -6.51
CA HIS A 105 10.91 5.19 -5.50
C HIS A 105 10.45 6.41 -4.70
N ALA A 106 10.11 6.21 -3.43
CA ALA A 106 9.59 7.25 -2.55
C ALA A 106 10.54 7.52 -1.38
N THR A 107 10.57 8.77 -0.94
CA THR A 107 11.25 9.18 0.28
C THR A 107 10.26 9.89 1.18
N PHE A 108 10.08 9.37 2.39
CA PHE A 108 9.23 9.95 3.41
C PHE A 108 10.09 10.57 4.50
N VAL A 109 9.71 11.77 4.95
CA VAL A 109 10.37 12.45 6.07
C VAL A 109 9.34 12.61 7.18
N ILE A 110 9.54 11.87 8.27
CA ILE A 110 8.60 11.80 9.40
C ILE A 110 9.35 12.20 10.67
N ASN A 111 8.95 13.30 11.30
CA ASN A 111 9.59 13.83 12.52
C ASN A 111 11.12 13.95 12.42
N GLY A 112 11.65 14.33 11.24
CA GLY A 112 13.09 14.46 10.98
C GLY A 112 13.82 13.15 10.67
N HIS A 113 13.11 12.01 10.63
CA HIS A 113 13.64 10.74 10.16
C HIS A 113 13.29 10.51 8.70
N THR A 114 14.28 10.12 7.91
CA THR A 114 14.10 9.78 6.50
C THR A 114 13.90 8.26 6.35
N SER A 115 12.88 7.87 5.60
CA SER A 115 12.62 6.50 5.20
C SER A 115 12.56 6.38 3.68
N TYR A 116 13.15 5.32 3.14
CA TYR A 116 13.29 5.07 1.71
C TYR A 116 12.46 3.85 1.31
N HIS A 117 11.72 3.96 0.21
CA HIS A 117 10.72 2.97 -0.14
C HIS A 117 10.69 2.68 -1.64
N ASP A 118 10.63 1.39 -1.97
CA ASP A 118 10.34 0.89 -3.32
C ASP A 118 8.92 0.30 -3.33
N GLY A 119 8.01 0.97 -4.03
CA GLY A 119 6.61 0.60 -4.15
C GLY A 119 6.29 -0.13 -5.46
N LYS A 120 5.35 -1.07 -5.40
CA LYS A 120 4.73 -1.72 -6.57
C LYS A 120 3.22 -1.77 -6.38
N TYR A 121 2.50 -1.72 -7.49
CA TYR A 121 1.04 -1.78 -7.49
C TYR A 121 0.54 -2.90 -8.38
N TYR A 122 -0.55 -3.54 -7.97
CA TYR A 122 -1.10 -4.73 -8.64
C TYR A 122 -2.58 -4.56 -8.97
N GLU A 123 -3.02 -5.16 -10.07
CA GLU A 123 -4.44 -5.24 -10.39
C GLU A 123 -5.20 -5.98 -9.27
N THR A 124 -6.32 -5.44 -8.81
CA THR A 124 -7.10 -6.05 -7.72
C THR A 124 -8.61 -5.85 -7.92
N CYS A 125 -9.36 -5.28 -6.98
CA CYS A 125 -10.74 -4.83 -7.15
C CYS A 125 -10.81 -3.39 -7.72
N GLU A 126 -11.94 -3.00 -8.32
CA GLU A 126 -12.10 -1.67 -8.94
C GLU A 126 -12.02 -0.52 -7.92
N ALA A 127 -12.51 -0.75 -6.71
CA ALA A 127 -12.50 0.21 -5.60
C ALA A 127 -11.38 -0.08 -4.58
N CYS A 128 -10.32 -0.75 -5.01
CA CYS A 128 -9.17 -1.12 -4.18
C CYS A 128 -7.85 -0.62 -4.76
N LEU A 129 -6.87 -0.41 -3.89
CA LEU A 129 -5.48 -0.21 -4.24
C LEU A 129 -4.63 -1.25 -3.50
N LEU A 130 -4.03 -2.18 -4.25
CA LEU A 130 -3.07 -3.13 -3.70
C LEU A 130 -1.66 -2.60 -3.93
N SER A 131 -0.94 -2.34 -2.85
CA SER A 131 0.41 -1.78 -2.85
C SER A 131 1.35 -2.67 -2.06
N GLU A 132 2.43 -3.11 -2.69
CA GLU A 132 3.60 -3.67 -2.01
C GLU A 132 4.60 -2.55 -1.77
N ASP A 133 5.07 -2.42 -0.53
CA ASP A 133 6.02 -1.39 -0.11
C ASP A 133 7.26 -2.05 0.46
N THR A 134 8.40 -1.90 -0.21
CA THR A 134 9.69 -2.40 0.28
C THR A 134 10.40 -1.28 1.02
N THR A 135 10.54 -1.41 2.33
CA THR A 135 11.32 -0.47 3.13
C THR A 135 12.81 -0.75 2.93
N LEU A 136 13.59 0.31 2.65
CA LEU A 136 15.01 0.21 2.38
C LEU A 136 15.85 0.78 3.53
N LEU A 137 16.97 0.12 3.80
CA LEU A 137 18.05 0.65 4.64
C LEU A 137 18.82 1.76 3.89
N PRO A 138 19.61 2.60 4.59
CA PRO A 138 20.40 3.66 3.94
C PRO A 138 21.42 3.15 2.91
N ASP A 139 21.82 1.87 2.99
CA ASP A 139 22.70 1.22 2.02
C ASP A 139 21.94 0.64 0.80
N GLY A 140 20.62 0.86 0.72
CA GLY A 140 19.74 0.41 -0.36
C GLY A 140 19.26 -1.04 -0.25
N LYS A 141 19.65 -1.78 0.79
CA LYS A 141 19.14 -3.14 1.01
C LYS A 141 17.73 -3.11 1.56
N SER A 142 16.94 -4.14 1.22
CA SER A 142 15.63 -4.34 1.81
C SER A 142 15.74 -4.59 3.32
N LYS A 143 15.01 -3.81 4.12
CA LYS A 143 14.70 -4.10 5.52
C LYS A 143 13.57 -5.13 5.63
N GLY A 144 12.72 -5.20 4.61
CA GLY A 144 11.52 -6.02 4.54
C GLY A 144 10.44 -5.33 3.72
N ARG A 145 9.30 -5.99 3.57
CA ARG A 145 8.19 -5.54 2.76
C ARG A 145 6.90 -5.52 3.55
N TYR A 146 6.05 -4.56 3.21
CA TYR A 146 4.65 -4.56 3.52
C TYR A 146 3.82 -4.88 2.29
N LEU A 147 2.64 -5.45 2.52
CA LEU A 147 1.57 -5.51 1.54
C LEU A 147 0.34 -4.84 2.14
N PHE A 148 -0.13 -3.80 1.47
CA PHE A 148 -1.25 -2.99 1.90
C PHE A 148 -2.40 -3.09 0.91
N LEU A 149 -3.60 -3.31 1.43
CA LEU A 149 -4.83 -3.16 0.69
C LEU A 149 -5.57 -1.93 1.21
N TYR A 150 -5.70 -0.95 0.33
CA TYR A 150 -6.53 0.22 0.56
C TYR A 150 -7.85 0.10 -0.21
N THR A 151 -8.84 0.83 0.25
CA THR A 151 -10.19 0.91 -0.34
C THR A 151 -10.60 2.37 -0.44
N ARG A 152 -11.67 2.69 -1.19
CA ARG A 152 -12.13 4.08 -1.30
C ARG A 152 -12.65 4.67 0.01
N ASN A 153 -13.25 3.87 0.89
CA ASN A 153 -13.99 4.33 2.06
C ASN A 153 -13.72 3.50 3.34
N GLY A 154 -12.76 2.58 3.32
CA GLY A 154 -12.45 1.69 4.43
C GLY A 154 -13.29 0.40 4.49
N THR A 155 -14.23 0.20 3.55
CA THR A 155 -15.07 -1.00 3.47
C THR A 155 -14.60 -1.93 2.36
N LEU A 156 -14.74 -3.25 2.58
CA LEU A 156 -14.28 -4.28 1.65
C LEU A 156 -15.24 -5.48 1.68
N GLU A 157 -15.60 -6.01 0.52
CA GLU A 157 -16.42 -7.22 0.46
C GLU A 157 -15.60 -8.47 0.81
N SER A 158 -16.26 -9.51 1.34
CA SER A 158 -15.57 -10.75 1.70
C SER A 158 -14.87 -11.43 0.52
N ALA A 159 -15.45 -11.36 -0.69
CA ALA A 159 -14.84 -11.92 -1.89
C ALA A 159 -13.55 -11.18 -2.29
N GLU A 160 -13.51 -9.86 -2.11
CA GLU A 160 -12.34 -9.03 -2.38
C GLU A 160 -11.23 -9.30 -1.35
N LEU A 161 -11.59 -9.51 -0.08
CA LEU A 161 -10.64 -9.93 0.95
C LEU A 161 -10.02 -11.30 0.63
N GLU A 162 -10.82 -12.26 0.18
CA GLU A 162 -10.29 -13.57 -0.23
C GLU A 162 -9.37 -13.47 -1.47
N LYS A 163 -9.66 -12.58 -2.41
CA LYS A 163 -8.75 -12.27 -3.51
C LYS A 163 -7.42 -11.72 -2.98
N PHE A 164 -7.45 -10.75 -2.07
CA PHE A 164 -6.26 -10.20 -1.44
C PHE A 164 -5.41 -11.27 -0.73
N LYS A 165 -6.02 -12.19 0.01
CA LYS A 165 -5.30 -13.29 0.68
C LYS A 165 -4.53 -14.16 -0.32
N LYS A 166 -5.16 -14.52 -1.44
CA LYS A 166 -4.49 -15.27 -2.52
C LYS A 166 -3.36 -14.47 -3.17
N GLN A 167 -3.54 -13.17 -3.36
CA GLN A 167 -2.48 -12.29 -3.86
C GLN A 167 -1.29 -12.26 -2.89
N ALA A 168 -1.54 -12.18 -1.58
CA ALA A 168 -0.51 -12.24 -0.54
C ALA A 168 0.26 -13.57 -0.55
N GLU A 169 -0.44 -14.69 -0.70
CA GLU A 169 0.18 -16.02 -0.84
C GLU A 169 1.07 -16.13 -2.08
N CYS A 170 0.63 -15.59 -3.22
CA CYS A 170 1.43 -15.51 -4.44
C CYS A 170 2.69 -14.67 -4.25
N LEU A 171 2.60 -13.57 -3.50
CA LEU A 171 3.71 -12.67 -3.14
C LEU A 171 4.56 -13.16 -1.96
N LYS A 172 4.25 -14.35 -1.41
CA LYS A 172 4.98 -15.02 -0.32
C LYS A 172 4.93 -14.31 1.02
N PHE A 173 3.84 -13.60 1.31
CA PHE A 173 3.57 -13.09 2.66
C PHE A 173 2.99 -14.20 3.55
N SER A 174 3.36 -14.18 4.83
CA SER A 174 2.77 -15.09 5.83
C SER A 174 1.35 -14.64 6.19
N PRO A 175 0.42 -15.55 6.55
CA PRO A 175 -0.98 -15.24 6.79
C PRO A 175 -1.23 -14.58 8.16
N GLU A 176 -0.57 -13.45 8.39
CA GLU A 176 -0.80 -12.56 9.53
C GLU A 176 -1.24 -11.19 9.01
N TYR A 177 -2.37 -10.71 9.52
CA TYR A 177 -3.06 -9.53 9.00
C TYR A 177 -3.23 -8.49 10.11
N HIS A 178 -2.94 -7.23 9.79
CA HIS A 178 -3.24 -6.08 10.63
C HIS A 178 -4.39 -5.27 10.01
N PHE A 179 -5.59 -5.44 10.55
CA PHE A 179 -6.76 -4.65 10.16
C PHE A 179 -6.78 -3.34 10.93
N VAL A 180 -7.13 -2.25 10.24
CA VAL A 180 -7.15 -0.90 10.81
C VAL A 180 -8.57 -0.35 10.91
N SER A 181 -8.73 0.71 11.71
CA SER A 181 -9.97 1.47 11.86
C SER A 181 -10.18 2.44 10.69
N THR A 182 -11.42 2.91 10.55
CA THR A 182 -11.82 3.97 9.61
C THR A 182 -11.95 5.34 10.27
N ASP A 183 -11.55 5.49 11.54
CA ASP A 183 -11.44 6.78 12.23
C ASP A 183 -10.16 7.50 11.78
N LEU A 184 -10.25 8.23 10.67
CA LEU A 184 -9.11 8.82 9.96
C LEU A 184 -8.61 10.12 10.60
N CYS A 185 -7.34 10.44 10.37
CA CYS A 185 -6.83 11.79 10.62
C CYS A 185 -7.49 12.82 9.68
N PRO A 186 -7.75 14.05 10.16
CA PRO A 186 -8.22 15.14 9.31
C PRO A 186 -7.16 15.53 8.29
N ASP A 187 -7.57 16.15 7.19
CA ASP A 187 -6.65 16.66 6.17
C ASP A 187 -6.17 18.07 6.53
N ASP A 188 -4.92 18.24 6.96
CA ASP A 188 -4.40 19.56 7.34
C ASP A 188 -4.35 20.55 6.16
N ARG A 189 -4.39 20.07 4.92
CA ARG A 189 -4.45 20.97 3.76
C ARG A 189 -5.79 21.71 3.72
N GLU A 190 -6.88 21.07 4.16
CA GLU A 190 -8.21 21.68 4.23
C GLU A 190 -8.36 22.55 5.49
N THR A 191 -7.81 22.12 6.62
CA THR A 191 -7.87 22.86 7.89
C THR A 191 -7.12 24.19 7.81
N ASN A 192 -5.93 24.19 7.20
CA ASN A 192 -5.13 25.40 7.01
C ASN A 192 -5.76 26.37 5.99
N THR A 193 -6.39 25.85 4.94
CA THR A 193 -7.12 26.67 3.96
C THR A 193 -8.30 27.39 4.59
N THR A 194 -9.03 26.71 5.48
CA THR A 194 -10.18 27.28 6.19
C THR A 194 -9.75 28.34 7.20
N ALA A 195 -8.66 28.09 7.95
CA ALA A 195 -8.11 29.07 8.90
C ALA A 195 -7.70 30.38 8.21
N ALA A 196 -6.99 30.30 7.09
CA ALA A 196 -6.56 31.46 6.30
C ALA A 196 -7.74 32.25 5.69
N ALA A 197 -8.83 31.57 5.32
CA ALA A 197 -10.04 32.22 4.84
C ALA A 197 -10.75 33.02 5.95
N THR A 198 -10.81 32.49 7.18
CA THR A 198 -11.38 33.21 8.34
C THR A 198 -10.55 34.41 8.82
N GLU A 199 -9.23 34.40 8.64
CA GLU A 199 -8.38 35.55 9.00
C GLU A 199 -8.56 36.72 8.04
N ASN A 200 -8.76 36.46 6.75
CA ASN A 200 -9.06 37.51 5.78
C ASN A 200 -10.42 38.17 6.04
N ASP A 201 -11.44 37.40 6.44
CA ASP A 201 -12.79 37.91 6.73
C ASP A 201 -12.88 38.74 8.04
N GLN A 202 -11.95 38.56 8.98
CA GLN A 202 -11.86 39.38 10.19
C GLN A 202 -11.02 40.65 10.02
N SER A 203 -10.30 40.79 8.90
CA SER A 203 -9.47 41.96 8.61
C SER A 203 -10.20 43.08 7.84
N GLU A 204 -11.45 42.84 7.42
CA GLU A 204 -12.30 43.80 6.69
C GLU A 204 -13.52 44.32 7.49
N ALA A 205 -13.54 44.16 8.83
CA ALA A 205 -14.60 44.68 9.71
C ALA A 205 -14.14 45.84 10.61
#